data_AF-A0A6N2STB5-F1
#
_entry.id   AF-A0A6N2STB5-F1
#
_cell.length_a   1.000
_cell.length_b   1.000
_cell.length_c   1.000
_cell.angle_alpha   90.00
_cell.angle_beta   90.00
_cell.angle_gamma   90.00
#
_symmetry.space_group_name_H-M   'P 1'
#
loop_
_entity.id
_entity.type
_entity.pdbx_description
1 polymer ?
#
loop_
_entity_poly.entity_id
_entity_poly.type
_entity_poly.pdbx_seq_one_letter_code
_entity_poly.pdbx_strand_id
1 'polypeptide(L)'
;MKLSDKIVRLRKSNGMSQEELADKLGVSRQAISRWEMGTAMPDATNILQLSRLFQVTTDYLLNDEYQSDNDLPKVKEVKTDGIHQIMIFLITLEVMVLIIQFMSVMILQNIFFGVLSFIPFIAMVGGFEYAYQKKANEQNERTVQFRKRFYKVSAWLGTYFPVRLLVSALVHFYPRPINSLALECVIAVLYLMTATFITLEIEKRHLSKN
;
A
#
# COMPACT_ATOMS: atom_id res chain seq x y z
N MET A 1 30.50 -17.26 4.89
CA MET A 1 31.95 -17.03 5.15
C MET A 1 32.08 -15.95 6.19
N LYS A 2 33.03 -16.05 7.14
CA LYS A 2 33.20 -15.01 8.16
C LYS A 2 33.83 -13.74 7.57
N LEU A 3 33.66 -12.60 8.23
CA LEU A 3 34.28 -11.32 7.84
C LEU A 3 35.81 -11.45 7.62
N SER A 4 36.52 -12.17 8.49
CA SER A 4 37.96 -12.43 8.36
C SER A 4 38.32 -13.09 7.03
N ASP A 5 37.54 -14.10 6.63
CA ASP A 5 37.75 -14.84 5.38
C ASP A 5 37.42 -13.97 4.17
N LYS A 6 36.40 -13.11 4.28
CA LYS A 6 36.02 -12.16 3.23
C LYS A 6 37.12 -11.14 2.98
N ILE A 7 37.73 -10.58 4.03
CA ILE A 7 38.85 -9.63 3.90
C ILE A 7 40.04 -10.29 3.21
N VAL A 8 40.42 -11.51 3.64
CA VAL A 8 41.53 -12.25 3.00
C VAL A 8 41.25 -12.51 1.53
N ARG A 9 40.03 -12.96 1.20
CA ARG A 9 39.63 -13.27 -0.18
C ARG A 9 39.67 -12.01 -1.06
N LEU A 10 39.09 -10.91 -0.60
CA LEU A 10 39.04 -9.64 -1.33
C LEU A 10 40.44 -9.04 -1.52
N ARG A 11 41.29 -9.09 -0.50
CA ARG A 11 42.68 -8.64 -0.61
C ARG A 11 43.45 -9.43 -1.66
N LYS A 12 43.38 -10.76 -1.59
CA LYS A 12 44.07 -11.66 -2.53
C LYS A 12 43.53 -11.53 -3.95
N SER A 13 42.22 -11.38 -4.14
CA SER A 13 41.63 -11.21 -5.49
C SER A 13 42.05 -9.91 -6.15
N ASN A 14 42.43 -8.89 -5.36
CA ASN A 14 42.98 -7.64 -5.85
C ASN A 14 44.51 -7.63 -5.91
N GLY A 15 45.17 -8.76 -5.66
CA GLY A 15 46.63 -8.89 -5.72
C GLY A 15 47.39 -8.09 -4.65
N MET A 16 46.71 -7.63 -3.59
CA MET A 16 47.34 -6.75 -2.59
C MET A 16 48.07 -7.53 -1.50
N SER A 17 49.19 -7.01 -1.02
CA SER A 17 49.83 -7.44 0.23
C SER A 17 49.09 -6.88 1.45
N GLN A 18 49.36 -7.43 2.65
CA GLN A 18 48.79 -6.88 3.88
C GLN A 18 49.29 -5.45 4.16
N GLU A 19 50.52 -5.13 3.73
CA GLU A 19 51.10 -3.79 3.85
C GLU A 19 50.34 -2.81 2.95
N GLU A 20 50.13 -3.17 1.69
CA GLU A 20 49.42 -2.31 0.72
C GLU A 20 47.96 -2.06 1.12
N LEU A 21 47.29 -3.05 1.71
CA LEU A 21 45.94 -2.86 2.24
C LEU A 21 45.94 -1.93 3.46
N ALA A 22 46.95 -2.05 4.33
CA ALA A 22 47.12 -1.20 5.49
C ALA A 22 47.34 0.26 5.09
N ASP A 23 48.22 0.50 4.11
CA ASP A 23 48.51 1.82 3.54
C ASP A 23 47.26 2.46 2.93
N LYS A 24 46.47 1.68 2.17
CA LYS A 24 45.23 2.17 1.54
C LYS A 24 44.14 2.54 2.56
N LEU A 25 44.09 1.86 3.70
CA LEU A 25 43.10 2.11 4.75
C LEU A 25 43.62 3.09 5.81
N GLY A 26 44.90 3.46 5.79
CA GLY A 26 45.52 4.34 6.78
C GLY A 26 45.62 3.68 8.16
N VAL A 27 45.80 2.36 8.22
CA VAL A 27 45.91 1.59 9.46
C VAL A 27 47.24 0.84 9.51
N SER A 28 47.60 0.30 10.68
CA SER A 28 48.81 -0.52 10.80
C SER A 28 48.66 -1.88 10.13
N ARG A 29 49.74 -2.43 9.58
CA ARG A 29 49.78 -3.80 9.06
C ARG A 29 49.33 -4.84 10.10
N GLN A 30 49.65 -4.61 11.37
CA GLN A 30 49.22 -5.47 12.48
C GLN A 30 47.70 -5.48 12.62
N ALA A 31 47.01 -4.36 12.40
CA ALA A 31 45.55 -4.28 12.43
C ALA A 31 44.93 -5.17 11.34
N ILE A 32 45.42 -5.06 10.09
CA ILE A 32 44.98 -5.92 8.98
C ILE A 32 45.19 -7.39 9.32
N SER A 33 46.37 -7.75 9.81
CA SER A 33 46.66 -9.13 10.21
C SER A 33 45.68 -9.63 11.27
N ARG A 34 45.36 -8.83 12.29
CA ARG A 34 44.40 -9.21 13.33
C ARG A 34 42.98 -9.39 12.81
N TRP A 35 42.54 -8.55 11.85
CA TRP A 35 41.24 -8.69 11.19
C TRP A 35 41.18 -9.95 10.33
N GLU A 36 42.22 -10.24 9.56
CA GLU A 36 42.33 -11.47 8.75
C GLU A 36 42.39 -12.75 9.58
N MET A 37 42.93 -12.68 10.81
CA MET A 37 42.94 -13.80 11.76
C MET A 37 41.67 -13.89 12.61
N GLY A 38 40.74 -12.92 12.50
CA GLY A 38 39.53 -12.86 13.33
C GLY A 38 39.79 -12.57 14.82
N THR A 39 40.98 -12.10 15.18
CA THR A 39 41.38 -11.76 16.57
C THR A 39 41.03 -10.34 16.98
N ALA A 40 40.57 -9.53 16.03
CA ALA A 40 40.02 -8.20 16.21
C ALA A 40 39.02 -7.93 15.08
N MET A 41 38.04 -7.06 15.34
CA MET A 41 37.06 -6.63 14.34
C MET A 41 37.39 -5.19 13.89
N PRO A 42 37.30 -4.87 12.59
CA PRO A 42 37.36 -3.49 12.12
C PRO A 42 36.18 -2.70 12.68
N ASP A 43 36.39 -1.41 12.95
CA ASP A 43 35.30 -0.51 13.33
C ASP A 43 34.41 -0.14 12.12
N ALA A 44 33.32 0.57 12.38
CA ALA A 44 32.38 0.96 11.33
C ALA A 44 33.03 1.80 10.21
N THR A 45 34.00 2.65 10.56
CA THR A 45 34.73 3.48 9.58
C THR A 45 35.59 2.62 8.66
N ASN A 46 36.35 1.69 9.23
CA ASN A 46 37.19 0.76 8.48
C ASN A 46 36.35 -0.21 7.64
N ILE A 47 35.19 -0.66 8.14
CA ILE A 47 34.24 -1.48 7.36
C ILE A 47 33.73 -0.71 6.14
N LEU A 48 33.39 0.57 6.32
CA LEU A 48 32.96 1.43 5.21
C LEU A 48 34.09 1.66 4.21
N GLN A 49 35.33 1.86 4.66
CA GLN A 49 36.49 2.01 3.78
C GLN A 49 36.79 0.71 3.02
N LEU A 50 36.71 -0.45 3.67
CA LEU A 50 36.85 -1.77 3.04
C LEU A 50 35.78 -1.98 1.96
N SER A 51 34.53 -1.65 2.28
CA SER A 51 33.39 -1.70 1.33
C SER A 51 33.67 -0.85 0.09
N ARG A 52 34.13 0.39 0.27
CA ARG A 52 34.48 1.29 -0.85
C ARG A 52 35.67 0.80 -1.65
N LEU A 53 36.73 0.35 -0.97
CA LEU A 53 37.97 -0.09 -1.59
C LEU A 53 37.74 -1.33 -2.47
N PHE A 54 36.97 -2.29 -1.98
CA PHE A 54 36.69 -3.54 -2.67
C PHE A 54 35.43 -3.50 -3.54
N GLN A 55 34.73 -2.36 -3.59
CA GLN A 55 33.48 -2.18 -4.32
C GLN A 55 32.42 -3.23 -3.95
N VAL A 56 32.29 -3.52 -2.66
CA VAL A 56 31.29 -4.43 -2.12
C VAL A 56 30.41 -3.72 -1.10
N THR A 57 29.23 -4.27 -0.81
CA THR A 57 28.38 -3.71 0.26
C THR A 57 28.91 -4.01 1.66
N THR A 58 28.60 -3.14 2.62
CA THR A 58 28.88 -3.39 4.04
C THR A 58 28.08 -4.57 4.58
N ASP A 59 26.86 -4.80 4.06
CA ASP A 59 26.03 -5.96 4.40
C ASP A 59 26.71 -7.27 4.02
N TYR A 60 27.31 -7.34 2.82
CA TYR A 60 28.12 -8.48 2.43
C TYR A 60 29.30 -8.69 3.36
N LEU A 61 30.01 -7.64 3.78
CA LEU A 61 31.14 -7.78 4.72
C LEU A 61 30.69 -8.33 6.08
N LEU A 62 29.57 -7.83 6.60
CA LEU A 62 29.11 -8.09 7.97
C LEU A 62 28.27 -9.37 8.14
N ASN A 63 27.52 -9.79 7.12
CA ASN A 63 26.60 -10.92 7.24
C ASN A 63 27.23 -12.21 6.68
N ASP A 64 27.51 -13.16 7.57
CA ASP A 64 28.17 -14.43 7.26
C ASP A 64 27.43 -15.34 6.27
N GLU A 65 26.13 -15.10 6.07
CA GLU A 65 25.28 -15.86 5.14
C GLU A 65 25.57 -15.52 3.67
N TYR A 66 26.02 -14.30 3.36
CA TYR A 66 26.31 -13.88 1.99
C TYR A 66 27.70 -14.34 1.53
N GLN A 67 27.77 -14.93 0.33
CA GLN A 67 28.99 -15.39 -0.33
C GLN A 67 29.44 -14.44 -1.46
N SER A 68 28.53 -13.58 -1.91
CA SER A 68 28.72 -12.51 -2.89
C SER A 68 27.70 -11.38 -2.65
N ASP A 69 27.99 -10.18 -3.17
CA ASP A 69 27.02 -9.07 -3.25
C ASP A 69 25.76 -9.48 -4.04
N ASN A 70 25.85 -10.48 -4.92
CA ASN A 70 24.68 -11.00 -5.64
C ASN A 70 23.70 -11.77 -4.74
N ASP A 71 24.13 -12.21 -3.55
CA ASP A 71 23.31 -12.93 -2.58
C ASP A 71 22.54 -11.97 -1.67
N LEU A 72 22.85 -10.66 -1.74
CA LEU A 72 22.11 -9.65 -1.01
C LEU A 72 20.63 -9.74 -1.39
N PRO A 73 19.72 -9.55 -0.43
CA PRO A 73 18.32 -9.42 -0.74
C PRO A 73 18.19 -8.26 -1.69
N LYS A 74 17.91 -8.56 -2.97
CA LYS A 74 17.59 -7.53 -3.97
C LYS A 74 16.51 -6.68 -3.33
N VAL A 75 16.80 -5.40 -3.10
CA VAL A 75 15.81 -4.43 -2.65
C VAL A 75 14.66 -4.60 -3.63
N LYS A 76 13.55 -5.20 -3.17
CA LYS A 76 12.36 -5.32 -4.00
C LYS A 76 11.98 -3.90 -4.29
N GLU A 77 12.23 -3.44 -5.52
CA GLU A 77 11.67 -2.20 -5.99
C GLU A 77 10.18 -2.28 -5.69
N VAL A 78 9.77 -1.44 -4.75
CA VAL A 78 8.41 -1.32 -4.33
C VAL A 78 7.71 -0.65 -5.51
N LYS A 79 7.31 -1.44 -6.52
CA LYS A 79 6.42 -1.03 -7.63
C LYS A 79 5.11 -0.57 -6.99
N THR A 80 5.06 0.68 -6.56
CA THR A 80 3.95 1.28 -5.81
C THR A 80 2.95 1.95 -6.75
N ASP A 81 3.33 2.13 -8.01
CA ASP A 81 2.68 3.13 -8.86
C ASP A 81 1.42 2.60 -9.53
N GLY A 82 1.41 1.34 -9.97
CA GLY A 82 0.26 0.80 -10.72
C GLY A 82 -1.02 0.69 -9.89
N ILE A 83 -0.94 0.20 -8.65
CA ILE A 83 -2.14 -0.02 -7.82
C ILE A 83 -2.76 1.31 -7.37
N HIS A 84 -1.94 2.30 -7.00
CA HIS A 84 -2.44 3.62 -6.61
C HIS A 84 -3.08 4.35 -7.80
N GLN A 85 -2.47 4.27 -9.00
CA GLN A 85 -3.07 4.84 -10.21
C GLN A 85 -4.42 4.19 -10.54
N ILE A 86 -4.53 2.85 -10.42
CA ILE A 86 -5.81 2.15 -10.58
C ILE A 86 -6.83 2.61 -9.53
N MET A 87 -6.40 2.86 -8.28
CA MET A 87 -7.26 3.39 -7.22
C MET A 87 -7.88 4.72 -7.61
N ILE A 88 -7.02 5.66 -8.01
CA ILE A 88 -7.43 7.01 -8.35
C ILE A 88 -8.38 6.95 -9.53
N PHE A 89 -8.05 6.16 -10.56
CA PHE A 89 -8.91 5.96 -11.72
C PHE A 89 -10.31 5.43 -11.33
N LEU A 90 -10.40 4.38 -10.51
CA LEU A 90 -11.68 3.81 -10.08
C LEU A 90 -12.50 4.83 -9.27
N ILE A 91 -11.88 5.53 -8.32
CA ILE A 91 -12.56 6.55 -7.51
C ILE A 91 -13.04 7.71 -8.41
N THR A 92 -12.22 8.15 -9.37
CA THR A 92 -12.65 9.19 -10.32
C THR A 92 -13.85 8.75 -11.14
N LEU A 93 -13.91 7.46 -11.53
CA LEU A 93 -15.06 6.91 -12.24
C LEU A 93 -16.31 6.91 -11.35
N GLU A 94 -16.21 6.51 -10.08
CA GLU A 94 -17.32 6.57 -9.12
C GLU A 94 -17.85 8.00 -8.95
N VAL A 95 -16.94 8.97 -8.79
CA VAL A 95 -17.31 10.38 -8.65
C VAL A 95 -17.98 10.90 -9.92
N MET A 96 -17.48 10.54 -11.11
CA MET A 96 -18.12 10.92 -12.38
C MET A 96 -19.54 10.34 -12.49
N VAL A 97 -19.74 9.08 -12.11
CA VAL A 97 -21.07 8.46 -12.10
C VAL A 97 -22.02 9.21 -11.16
N LEU A 98 -21.55 9.58 -9.96
CA LEU A 98 -22.35 10.35 -9.00
C LEU A 98 -22.69 11.76 -9.51
N ILE A 99 -21.77 12.44 -10.18
CA ILE A 99 -22.02 13.75 -10.79
C ILE A 99 -23.07 13.62 -11.90
N ILE A 100 -22.93 12.63 -12.78
CA ILE A 100 -23.89 12.38 -13.87
C ILE A 100 -25.27 12.05 -13.28
N GLN A 101 -25.33 11.23 -12.24
CA GLN A 101 -26.55 10.90 -11.51
C GLN A 101 -27.20 12.16 -10.92
N PHE A 102 -26.43 13.01 -10.23
CA PHE A 102 -26.93 14.25 -9.65
C PHE A 102 -27.50 15.19 -10.73
N MET A 103 -26.77 15.38 -11.83
CA MET A 103 -27.21 16.21 -12.96
C MET A 103 -28.47 15.64 -13.61
N SER A 104 -28.54 14.32 -13.80
CA SER A 104 -29.71 13.64 -14.37
C SER A 104 -30.98 13.86 -13.54
N VAL A 105 -30.88 13.72 -12.21
CA VAL A 105 -32.01 13.97 -11.30
C VAL A 105 -32.45 15.43 -11.33
N MET A 106 -31.51 16.38 -11.37
CA MET A 106 -31.80 17.81 -11.44
C MET A 106 -32.49 18.23 -12.74
N ILE A 107 -32.05 17.67 -13.87
CA ILE A 107 -32.57 18.02 -15.21
C ILE A 107 -33.91 17.33 -15.48
N LEU A 108 -33.97 16.02 -15.26
CA LEU A 108 -35.14 15.21 -15.65
C LEU A 108 -36.26 15.24 -14.61
N GLN A 109 -35.97 15.69 -13.38
CA GLN A 109 -36.91 15.82 -12.26
C GLN A 109 -37.75 14.56 -12.01
N ASN A 110 -37.23 13.39 -12.40
CA ASN A 110 -37.96 12.13 -12.35
C ASN A 110 -37.12 11.07 -11.63
N ILE A 111 -37.73 10.47 -10.59
CA ILE A 111 -37.10 9.49 -9.71
C ILE A 111 -36.64 8.23 -10.46
N PHE A 112 -37.30 7.89 -11.56
CA PHE A 112 -36.95 6.74 -12.39
C PHE A 112 -35.50 6.80 -12.88
N PHE A 113 -35.06 7.96 -13.38
CA PHE A 113 -33.69 8.14 -13.87
C PHE A 113 -32.67 8.15 -12.72
N GLY A 114 -33.08 8.64 -11.54
CA GLY A 114 -32.27 8.54 -10.32
C GLY A 114 -31.97 7.09 -9.94
N VAL A 115 -32.97 6.20 -9.99
CA VAL A 115 -32.78 4.76 -9.73
C VAL A 115 -31.93 4.10 -10.82
N LEU A 116 -32.22 4.39 -12.08
CA LEU A 116 -31.51 3.80 -13.22
C LEU A 116 -30.01 4.15 -13.21
N SER A 117 -29.68 5.39 -12.83
CA SER A 117 -28.30 5.88 -12.75
C SER A 117 -27.45 5.24 -11.64
N PHE A 118 -28.07 4.47 -10.73
CA PHE A 118 -27.35 3.72 -9.70
C PHE A 118 -26.80 2.38 -10.23
N ILE A 119 -27.32 1.88 -11.36
CA ILE A 119 -26.88 0.62 -11.98
C ILE A 119 -25.38 0.65 -12.34
N PRO A 120 -24.84 1.69 -13.00
CA PRO A 120 -23.40 1.79 -13.26
C PRO A 120 -22.53 1.77 -12.00
N PHE A 121 -23.00 2.39 -10.91
CA PHE A 121 -22.28 2.39 -9.63
C PHE A 121 -22.18 0.98 -9.05
N ILE A 122 -23.30 0.25 -8.99
CA ILE A 122 -23.32 -1.16 -8.56
C ILE A 122 -22.45 -2.02 -9.47
N ALA A 123 -22.57 -1.84 -10.79
CA ALA A 123 -21.79 -2.58 -11.77
C ALA A 123 -20.29 -2.35 -11.62
N MET A 124 -19.87 -1.13 -11.26
CA MET A 124 -18.47 -0.81 -11.00
C MET A 124 -17.95 -1.52 -9.74
N VAL A 125 -18.67 -1.43 -8.63
CA VAL A 125 -18.28 -2.09 -7.37
C VAL A 125 -18.24 -3.62 -7.56
N GLY A 126 -19.23 -4.19 -8.26
CA GLY A 126 -19.25 -5.62 -8.59
C GLY A 126 -18.16 -6.03 -9.57
N GLY A 127 -17.90 -5.22 -10.60
CA GLY A 127 -16.83 -5.43 -11.57
C GLY A 127 -15.44 -5.37 -10.93
N PHE A 128 -15.25 -4.48 -9.97
CA PHE A 128 -14.06 -4.43 -9.13
C PHE A 128 -13.86 -5.72 -8.32
N GLU A 129 -14.91 -6.19 -7.64
CA GLU A 129 -14.85 -7.42 -6.86
C GLU A 129 -14.55 -8.64 -7.75
N TYR A 130 -15.17 -8.71 -8.93
CA TYR A 130 -14.90 -9.75 -9.92
C TYR A 130 -13.45 -9.72 -10.42
N ALA A 131 -12.94 -8.53 -10.76
CA ALA A 131 -11.55 -8.35 -11.19
C ALA A 131 -10.56 -8.71 -10.06
N TYR A 132 -10.91 -8.40 -8.81
CA TYR A 132 -10.14 -8.74 -7.63
C TYR A 132 -10.09 -10.26 -7.40
N GLN A 133 -11.24 -10.94 -7.48
CA GLN A 133 -11.33 -12.40 -7.32
C GLN A 133 -10.59 -13.15 -8.43
N LYS A 134 -10.61 -12.65 -9.66
CA LYS A 134 -9.85 -13.25 -10.78
C LYS A 134 -8.33 -13.25 -10.54
N LYS A 135 -7.81 -12.35 -9.71
CA LYS A 135 -6.40 -12.26 -9.31
C LYS A 135 -6.09 -12.94 -7.97
N ALA A 136 -6.85 -13.98 -7.59
CA ALA A 136 -6.73 -14.65 -6.28
C ALA A 136 -5.32 -15.14 -5.92
N ASN A 137 -4.51 -15.55 -6.90
CA ASN A 137 -3.15 -16.06 -6.66
C ASN A 137 -2.09 -14.97 -6.43
N GLU A 138 -2.39 -13.69 -6.69
CA GLU A 138 -1.47 -12.55 -6.52
C GLU A 138 -1.81 -11.70 -5.28
N GLN A 139 -2.58 -12.26 -4.35
CA GLN A 139 -3.04 -11.54 -3.17
C GLN A 139 -1.88 -11.29 -2.20
N ASN A 140 -1.43 -10.03 -2.16
CA ASN A 140 -0.48 -9.51 -1.20
C ASN A 140 -1.22 -8.68 -0.14
N GLU A 141 -0.63 -8.48 1.03
CA GLU A 141 -1.20 -7.61 2.09
C GLU A 141 -1.61 -6.22 1.57
N ARG A 142 -0.87 -5.69 0.59
CA ARG A 142 -1.16 -4.40 -0.06
C ARG A 142 -2.44 -4.41 -0.90
N THR A 143 -2.70 -5.46 -1.67
CA THR A 143 -3.91 -5.54 -2.51
C THR A 143 -5.16 -5.72 -1.66
N VAL A 144 -5.01 -6.41 -0.53
CA VAL A 144 -6.04 -6.55 0.51
C VAL A 144 -6.36 -5.19 1.16
N GLN A 145 -5.35 -4.43 1.58
CA GLN A 145 -5.55 -3.07 2.11
C GLN A 145 -6.17 -2.12 1.08
N PHE A 146 -5.77 -2.24 -0.18
CA PHE A 146 -6.34 -1.49 -1.28
C PHE A 146 -7.84 -1.79 -1.47
N ARG A 147 -8.24 -3.07 -1.49
CA ARG A 147 -9.66 -3.47 -1.52
C ARG A 147 -10.44 -2.86 -0.36
N LYS A 148 -9.88 -2.86 0.84
CA LYS A 148 -10.51 -2.23 2.02
C LYS A 148 -10.72 -0.72 1.84
N ARG A 149 -9.69 0.00 1.37
CA ARG A 149 -9.79 1.45 1.11
C ARG A 149 -10.84 1.76 0.06
N PHE A 150 -10.86 0.99 -1.03
CA PHE A 150 -11.85 1.13 -2.10
C PHE A 150 -13.27 1.00 -1.52
N TYR A 151 -13.60 -0.12 -0.88
CA TYR A 151 -14.94 -0.32 -0.33
C TYR A 151 -15.39 0.73 0.69
N LYS A 152 -14.45 1.25 1.51
CA LYS A 152 -14.77 2.34 2.42
C LYS A 152 -15.14 3.61 1.65
N VAL A 153 -14.33 4.01 0.67
CA VAL A 153 -14.61 5.18 -0.16
C VAL A 153 -15.93 5.01 -0.91
N SER A 154 -16.15 3.87 -1.57
CA SER A 154 -17.39 3.55 -2.27
C SER A 154 -18.60 3.57 -1.34
N ALA A 155 -18.48 3.09 -0.10
CA ALA A 155 -19.55 3.15 0.88
C ALA A 155 -19.91 4.61 1.24
N TRP A 156 -18.93 5.46 1.51
CA TRP A 156 -19.17 6.88 1.82
C TRP A 156 -19.75 7.65 0.63
N LEU A 157 -19.30 7.35 -0.59
CA LEU A 157 -19.77 7.99 -1.81
C LEU A 157 -21.18 7.53 -2.21
N GLY A 158 -21.45 6.23 -2.19
CA GLY A 158 -22.65 5.64 -2.77
C GLY A 158 -23.87 5.56 -1.85
N THR A 159 -23.70 5.61 -0.52
CA THR A 159 -24.80 5.35 0.42
C THR A 159 -25.79 6.49 0.58
N TYR A 160 -25.38 7.73 0.30
CA TYR A 160 -26.24 8.89 0.45
C TYR A 160 -27.53 8.79 -0.38
N PHE A 161 -27.41 8.40 -1.65
CA PHE A 161 -28.55 8.37 -2.56
C PHE A 161 -29.61 7.30 -2.19
N PRO A 162 -29.24 6.03 -1.93
CA PRO A 162 -30.19 5.04 -1.43
C PRO A 162 -30.89 5.46 -0.14
N VAL A 163 -30.16 6.06 0.82
CA VAL A 163 -30.75 6.57 2.06
C VAL A 163 -31.77 7.68 1.77
N ARG A 164 -31.39 8.68 0.96
CA ARG A 164 -32.29 9.77 0.55
C ARG A 164 -33.54 9.24 -0.14
N LEU A 165 -33.39 8.29 -1.06
CA LEU A 165 -34.51 7.67 -1.78
C LEU A 165 -35.45 6.95 -0.81
N LEU A 166 -34.90 6.14 0.10
CA LEU A 166 -35.66 5.39 1.09
C LEU A 166 -36.46 6.32 2.00
N VAL A 167 -35.81 7.34 2.56
CA VAL A 167 -36.50 8.32 3.42
C VAL A 167 -37.57 9.08 2.64
N SER A 168 -37.28 9.50 1.41
CA SER A 168 -38.26 10.20 0.56
C SER A 168 -39.48 9.34 0.23
N ALA A 169 -39.27 8.04 -0.05
CA ALA A 169 -40.34 7.09 -0.25
C ALA A 169 -41.18 6.90 1.02
N LEU A 170 -40.55 6.78 2.19
CA LEU A 170 -41.27 6.67 3.48
C LEU A 170 -42.14 7.89 3.78
N VAL A 171 -41.63 9.10 3.51
CA VAL A 171 -42.41 10.35 3.68
C VAL A 171 -43.58 10.41 2.72
N HIS A 172 -43.46 9.86 1.52
CA HIS A 172 -44.58 9.76 0.58
C HIS A 172 -45.70 8.85 1.11
N PHE A 173 -45.36 7.74 1.79
CA PHE A 173 -46.35 6.84 2.41
C PHE A 173 -46.97 7.41 3.70
N TYR A 174 -46.27 8.30 4.40
CA TYR A 174 -46.76 8.98 5.60
C TYR A 174 -46.69 10.50 5.42
N PRO A 175 -47.59 11.10 4.62
CA PRO A 175 -47.58 12.52 4.32
C PRO A 175 -48.02 13.32 5.56
N ARG A 176 -47.07 13.58 6.47
CA ARG A 176 -47.19 14.60 7.50
C ARG A 176 -46.46 15.87 7.04
N PRO A 177 -46.92 17.07 7.46
CA PRO A 177 -46.20 18.30 7.18
C PRO A 177 -44.89 18.33 7.97
N ILE A 178 -43.81 17.85 7.34
CA ILE A 178 -42.46 17.88 7.89
C ILE A 178 -41.76 19.10 7.30
N ASN A 179 -41.09 19.89 8.16
CA ASN A 179 -40.24 20.99 7.70
C ASN A 179 -39.13 20.44 6.79
N SER A 180 -38.91 21.06 5.62
CA SER A 180 -37.89 20.63 4.65
C SER A 180 -36.50 20.52 5.28
N LEU A 181 -36.15 21.45 6.18
CA LEU A 181 -34.87 21.43 6.88
C LEU A 181 -34.76 20.23 7.84
N ALA A 182 -35.85 19.89 8.53
CA ALA A 182 -35.88 18.72 9.41
C ALA A 182 -35.72 17.41 8.62
N LEU A 183 -36.29 17.33 7.42
CA LEU A 183 -36.15 16.18 6.55
C LEU A 183 -34.70 15.98 6.09
N GLU A 184 -34.03 17.04 5.65
CA GLU A 184 -32.62 16.98 5.24
C GLU A 184 -31.70 16.61 6.43
N CYS A 185 -31.98 17.11 7.64
CA CYS A 185 -31.27 16.69 8.85
C CYS A 185 -31.44 15.18 9.12
N VAL A 186 -32.66 14.65 9.02
CA VAL A 186 -32.93 13.23 9.21
C VAL A 186 -32.18 12.38 8.18
N ILE A 187 -32.20 12.79 6.90
CA ILE A 187 -31.45 12.11 5.83
C ILE A 187 -29.95 12.11 6.13
N ALA A 188 -29.38 13.26 6.53
CA ALA A 188 -27.98 13.38 6.85
C ALA A 188 -27.57 12.48 8.03
N VAL A 189 -28.35 12.44 9.10
CA VAL A 189 -28.08 11.58 10.27
C VAL A 189 -28.16 10.10 9.88
N LEU A 190 -29.20 9.69 9.16
CA LEU A 190 -29.35 8.31 8.67
C LEU A 190 -28.20 7.91 7.72
N TYR A 191 -27.78 8.83 6.85
CA TYR A 191 -26.64 8.62 5.97
C TYR A 191 -25.35 8.39 6.77
N LEU A 192 -25.04 9.28 7.72
CA LEU A 192 -23.83 9.14 8.55
C LEU A 192 -23.84 7.84 9.35
N MET A 193 -24.98 7.47 9.93
CA MET A 193 -25.12 6.20 10.67
C MET A 193 -24.90 4.99 9.76
N THR A 194 -25.53 4.97 8.58
CA THR A 194 -25.42 3.84 7.63
C THR A 194 -24.02 3.73 7.04
N ALA A 195 -23.41 4.83 6.59
CA ALA A 195 -22.05 4.86 6.08
C ALA A 195 -21.01 4.42 7.13
N THR A 196 -21.17 4.87 8.37
CA THR A 196 -20.32 4.46 9.50
C THR A 196 -20.51 2.98 9.82
N PHE A 197 -21.75 2.50 9.88
CA PHE A 197 -22.05 1.09 10.12
C PHE A 197 -21.43 0.18 9.06
N ILE A 198 -21.57 0.51 7.78
CA ILE A 198 -20.95 -0.23 6.68
C ILE A 198 -19.42 -0.21 6.80
N THR A 199 -18.84 0.95 7.15
CA THR A 199 -17.39 1.07 7.37
C THR A 199 -16.91 0.15 8.49
N LEU A 200 -17.61 0.10 9.61
CA LEU A 200 -17.29 -0.77 10.75
C LEU A 200 -17.45 -2.25 10.39
N GLU A 201 -18.48 -2.60 9.62
CA GLU A 201 -18.71 -3.97 9.16
C GLU A 201 -17.58 -4.45 8.21
N ILE A 202 -17.10 -3.55 7.33
CA ILE A 202 -15.93 -3.80 6.47
C ILE A 202 -14.67 -4.04 7.31
N GLU A 203 -14.50 -3.34 8.43
CA GLU A 203 -13.37 -3.56 9.34
C GLU A 203 -13.47 -4.88 10.09
N LYS A 204 -14.66 -5.19 10.63
CA LYS A 204 -14.91 -6.37 11.45
C LYS A 204 -14.73 -7.67 10.67
N ARG A 205 -15.25 -7.75 9.43
CA ARG A 205 -15.14 -8.96 8.59
C ARG A 205 -13.70 -9.37 8.28
N HIS A 206 -12.73 -8.48 8.46
CA HIS A 206 -11.32 -8.78 8.22
C HIS A 206 -10.57 -9.25 9.48
N LEU A 207 -11.03 -8.90 10.68
CA LEU A 207 -10.43 -9.38 11.93
C LEU A 207 -10.69 -10.88 12.19
N SER A 208 -11.66 -11.47 11.51
CA SER A 208 -12.06 -12.88 11.65
C SER A 208 -11.13 -13.90 10.95
N LYS A 209 -10.05 -13.46 10.30
CA LYS A 209 -9.18 -14.33 9.49
C LYS A 209 -7.71 -14.35 9.92
N ASN A 210 -7.44 -13.97 11.17
CA ASN A 210 -6.16 -14.21 11.85
C ASN A 210 -6.35 -15.20 12.99
#